data_AF-A0A1Q9PD34-F1
#
_entry.id   AF-A0A1Q9PD34-F1
#
_cell.length_a   1.000
_cell.length_b   1.000
_cell.length_c   1.000
_cell.angle_alpha   90.00
_cell.angle_beta   90.00
_cell.angle_gamma   90.00
#
_symmetry.space_group_name_H-M   'P 1'
#
loop_
_entity.id
_entity.type
_entity.pdbx_description
1 polymer ?
#
loop_
_entity_poly.entity_id
_entity_poly.type
_entity_poly.pdbx_seq_one_letter_code
_entity_poly.pdbx_strand_id
1 'polypeptide(L)'
;MPVIKDVEKTQIKSRARRYVQDLADAPLSSGLELYSETISKLHDRSSRLRICLKCGSIDKKEILADSNHNCASGIDKLPVIILTNWVILKNFFLTDEYVNALRRLGVEPISTKPIITTTSSKEEGTDTKKQVEKTVIETTK
;
A
#
# COMPACT_ATOMS: atom_id res chain seq x y z
N MET A 1 1.35 2.70 24.66
CA MET A 1 1.67 2.59 23.22
C MET A 1 0.39 2.26 22.45
N PRO A 2 0.14 2.84 21.27
CA PRO A 2 -1.04 2.51 20.47
C PRO A 2 -1.08 1.02 20.17
N VAL A 3 -2.24 0.38 20.38
CA VAL A 3 -2.42 -1.04 20.04
C VAL A 3 -2.72 -1.14 18.56
N ILE A 4 -1.84 -1.79 17.80
CA ILE A 4 -2.03 -2.05 16.38
C ILE A 4 -2.56 -3.48 16.23
N LYS A 5 -3.70 -3.61 15.53
CA LYS A 5 -4.40 -4.87 15.34
C LYS A 5 -3.60 -5.80 14.43
N ASP A 6 -3.77 -7.11 14.59
CA ASP A 6 -3.02 -8.08 13.77
C ASP A 6 -3.39 -8.02 12.28
N VAL A 7 -4.62 -7.62 11.97
CA VAL A 7 -5.05 -7.31 10.59
C VAL A 7 -4.23 -6.15 10.00
N GLU A 8 -4.00 -5.09 10.77
CA GLU A 8 -3.19 -3.94 10.34
C GLU A 8 -1.73 -4.36 10.13
N LYS A 9 -1.16 -5.15 11.06
CA LYS A 9 0.21 -5.69 10.90
C LYS A 9 0.34 -6.52 9.62
N THR A 10 -0.68 -7.32 9.30
CA THR A 10 -0.69 -8.16 8.09
C THR A 10 -0.72 -7.29 6.83
N GLN A 11 -1.55 -6.25 6.81
CA GLN A 11 -1.60 -5.28 5.71
C GLN A 11 -0.27 -4.54 5.54
N ILE A 12 0.32 -4.07 6.63
CA ILE A 12 1.65 -3.42 6.65
C ILE A 12 2.70 -4.36 6.05
N LYS A 13 2.77 -5.62 6.50
CA LYS A 13 3.72 -6.61 5.98
C LYS A 13 3.53 -6.90 4.48
N SER A 14 2.29 -6.89 4.00
CA SER A 14 1.99 -7.08 2.57
C SER A 14 2.46 -5.88 1.76
N ARG A 15 2.08 -4.67 2.17
CA ARG A 15 2.46 -3.41 1.50
C ARG A 15 3.96 -3.17 1.53
N ALA A 16 4.65 -3.47 2.63
CA ALA A 16 6.10 -3.35 2.73
C ALA A 16 6.83 -4.25 1.72
N ARG A 17 6.38 -5.50 1.55
CA ARG A 17 6.95 -6.41 0.54
C ARG A 17 6.76 -5.89 -0.87
N ARG A 18 5.54 -5.43 -1.18
CA ARG A 18 5.24 -4.87 -2.49
C ARG A 18 6.04 -3.60 -2.78
N TYR A 19 6.06 -2.67 -1.82
CA TYR A 19 6.78 -1.40 -1.90
C TYR A 19 8.27 -1.60 -2.23
N VAL A 20 8.90 -2.53 -1.53
CA VAL A 20 10.34 -2.79 -1.70
C VAL A 20 10.64 -3.42 -3.06
N GLN A 21 9.74 -4.24 -3.60
CA GLN A 21 9.86 -4.74 -4.98
C GLN A 21 9.75 -3.59 -5.98
N ASP A 22 8.71 -2.76 -5.85
CA ASP A 22 8.50 -1.61 -6.72
C ASP A 22 9.70 -0.62 -6.63
N LEU A 23 10.30 -0.46 -5.45
CA LEU A 23 11.49 0.36 -5.23
C LEU A 23 12.75 -0.23 -5.89
N ALA A 24 12.89 -1.55 -5.91
CA ALA A 24 14.01 -2.24 -6.54
C ALA A 24 13.92 -2.19 -8.09
N ASP A 25 12.71 -2.19 -8.63
CA ASP A 25 12.44 -2.09 -10.07
C ASP A 25 12.50 -0.65 -10.59
N ALA A 26 12.61 0.34 -9.69
CA ALA A 26 12.64 1.75 -10.02
C ALA A 26 13.93 2.16 -10.76
N PRO A 27 13.88 3.21 -11.61
CA PRO A 27 15.10 3.82 -12.16
C PRO A 27 16.06 4.24 -11.05
N LEU A 28 17.37 4.04 -11.25
CA LEU A 28 18.39 4.22 -10.22
C LEU A 28 18.34 5.61 -9.52
N SER A 29 18.09 6.68 -10.29
CA SER A 29 18.07 8.06 -9.76
C SER A 29 16.88 8.31 -8.83
N SER A 30 15.66 7.99 -9.25
CA SER A 30 14.45 8.15 -8.43
C SER A 30 14.36 7.11 -7.31
N GLY A 31 14.82 5.88 -7.58
CA GLY A 31 14.90 4.81 -6.60
C GLY A 31 15.83 5.14 -5.43
N LEU A 32 17.02 5.70 -5.69
CA LEU A 32 17.96 6.08 -4.63
C LEU A 32 17.43 7.23 -3.76
N GLU A 33 16.80 8.24 -4.38
CA GLU A 33 16.17 9.34 -3.65
C GLU A 33 15.07 8.82 -2.72
N LEU A 34 14.17 7.99 -3.24
CA LEU A 34 13.05 7.46 -2.48
C LEU A 34 13.52 6.46 -1.41
N TYR A 35 14.60 5.72 -1.67
CA TYR A 35 15.23 4.84 -0.68
C TYR A 35 15.75 5.64 0.52
N SER A 36 16.46 6.76 0.27
CA SER A 36 16.96 7.66 1.32
C SER A 36 15.83 8.28 2.14
N GLU A 37 14.76 8.73 1.47
CA GLU A 37 13.57 9.27 2.13
C GLU A 37 12.88 8.20 3.00
N THR A 38 12.76 6.98 2.48
CA THR A 38 12.16 5.85 3.20
C THR A 38 12.93 5.54 4.47
N ILE A 39 14.27 5.50 4.41
CA ILE A 39 15.09 5.32 5.61
C ILE A 39 14.79 6.42 6.62
N SER A 40 14.77 7.68 6.18
CA SER A 40 14.54 8.82 7.07
C SER A 40 13.17 8.78 7.75
N LYS A 41 12.13 8.33 7.03
CA LYS A 41 10.76 8.22 7.56
C LYS A 41 10.55 7.01 8.46
N LEU A 42 11.13 5.87 8.10
CA LEU A 42 10.87 4.60 8.78
C LEU A 42 11.79 4.37 9.99
N HIS A 43 12.94 5.04 10.02
CA HIS A 43 13.96 4.78 11.02
C HIS A 43 13.61 5.33 12.41
N ASP A 44 13.64 4.45 13.41
CA ASP A 44 13.53 4.81 14.82
C ASP A 44 14.64 4.12 15.63
N ARG A 45 15.58 4.93 16.13
CA ARG A 45 16.76 4.49 16.89
C ARG A 45 16.41 3.70 18.16
N SER A 46 15.21 3.89 18.70
CA SER A 46 14.80 3.33 20.00
C SER A 46 14.04 2.01 19.89
N SER A 47 13.77 1.51 18.68
CA SER A 47 12.91 0.36 18.48
C SER A 47 13.64 -0.99 18.42
N ARG A 48 12.90 -2.05 18.78
CA ARG A 48 13.33 -3.46 18.69
C ARG A 48 12.87 -4.17 17.42
N LEU A 49 11.98 -3.53 16.66
CA LEU A 49 11.47 -4.05 15.40
C LEU A 49 12.37 -3.54 14.26
N ARG A 50 12.51 -4.35 13.23
CA ARG A 50 13.34 -4.10 12.05
C ARG A 50 12.52 -4.29 10.79
N ILE A 51 12.89 -3.57 9.74
CA ILE A 51 12.42 -3.79 8.38
C ILE A 51 13.61 -3.93 7.44
N CYS A 52 13.52 -4.91 6.54
CA CYS A 52 14.45 -5.08 5.45
C CYS A 52 13.95 -4.33 4.20
N LEU A 53 14.69 -3.34 3.73
CA LEU A 53 14.41 -2.57 2.52
C LEU A 53 14.84 -3.27 1.22
N LYS A 54 15.22 -4.56 1.29
CA LYS A 54 15.51 -5.40 0.12
C LYS A 54 14.43 -6.44 -0.16
N CYS A 55 13.72 -6.91 0.87
CA CYS A 55 12.61 -7.86 0.69
C CYS A 55 11.31 -7.46 1.40
N GLY A 56 11.29 -6.36 2.16
CA GLY A 56 10.12 -5.90 2.92
C GLY A 56 9.78 -6.75 4.15
N SER A 57 10.64 -7.67 4.58
CA SER A 57 10.43 -8.44 5.82
C SER A 57 10.45 -7.54 7.04
N ILE A 58 9.49 -7.74 7.95
CA ILE A 58 9.35 -7.00 9.21
C ILE A 58 9.30 -7.98 10.37
N ASP A 59 10.25 -7.87 11.27
CA ASP A 59 10.40 -8.74 12.43
C ASP A 59 11.29 -8.12 13.51
N LYS A 60 11.44 -8.79 14.63
CA LYS A 60 12.32 -8.36 15.71
C LYS A 60 13.80 -8.56 15.34
N LYS A 61 14.66 -7.84 16.07
CA LYS A 61 16.12 -7.88 15.90
C LYS A 61 16.71 -9.29 15.88
N GLU A 62 16.15 -10.22 16.64
CA GLU A 62 16.69 -11.59 16.75
C GLU A 62 16.53 -12.38 15.44
N ILE A 63 15.48 -12.08 14.68
CA ILE A 63 15.14 -12.76 13.42
C ILE A 63 15.73 -11.99 12.23
N LEU A 64 15.66 -10.65 12.24
CA LEU A 64 16.24 -9.75 11.23
C LEU A 64 17.64 -9.23 11.61
N ALA A 65 18.45 -10.09 12.22
CA ALA A 65 19.88 -9.81 12.37
C ALA A 65 20.56 -10.02 11.01
N ASP A 66 21.58 -9.22 10.70
CA ASP A 66 22.33 -9.33 9.43
C ASP A 66 22.95 -10.72 9.25
N SER A 67 23.20 -11.45 10.35
CA SER A 67 23.68 -12.84 10.34
C SER A 67 22.62 -13.90 10.03
N ASN A 68 21.33 -13.58 10.23
CA ASN A 68 20.23 -14.54 10.18
C ASN A 68 19.26 -14.28 9.01
N HIS A 69 19.39 -13.12 8.35
CA HIS A 69 18.48 -12.70 7.30
C HIS A 69 19.11 -12.87 5.91
N ASN A 70 18.78 -13.95 5.23
CA ASN A 70 19.19 -14.17 3.84
C ASN A 70 18.17 -13.55 2.87
N CYS A 71 18.51 -12.40 2.28
CA CYS A 71 17.80 -11.88 1.12
C CYS A 71 18.54 -12.24 -0.17
N ALA A 72 17.85 -12.94 -1.08
CA ALA A 72 18.26 -12.96 -2.48
C ALA A 72 18.35 -11.51 -3.00
N SER A 73 19.41 -11.15 -3.75
CA SER A 73 19.60 -9.89 -4.52
C SER A 73 20.70 -8.89 -4.08
N GLY A 74 21.96 -9.20 -4.36
CA GLY A 74 22.81 -8.36 -5.23
C GLY A 74 23.33 -6.95 -4.87
N ILE A 75 22.99 -6.30 -3.76
CA ILE A 75 23.58 -4.98 -3.43
C ILE A 75 23.98 -4.91 -1.95
N ASP A 76 25.23 -5.30 -1.65
CA ASP A 76 25.74 -5.43 -0.27
C ASP A 76 26.20 -4.11 0.38
N LYS A 77 26.13 -2.98 -0.35
CA LYS A 77 26.75 -1.70 0.07
C LYS A 77 25.80 -0.69 0.73
N LEU A 78 24.47 -0.93 0.73
CA LEU A 78 23.50 -0.03 1.33
C LEU A 78 22.92 -0.64 2.62
N PRO A 79 22.57 0.17 3.64
CA PRO A 79 21.96 -0.34 4.87
C PRO A 79 20.58 -0.93 4.59
N VAL A 80 20.55 -2.24 4.35
CA VAL A 80 19.34 -2.97 3.97
C VAL A 80 18.35 -3.08 5.14
N ILE A 81 18.83 -3.19 6.37
CA ILE A 81 17.98 -3.43 7.54
C ILE A 81 18.04 -2.22 8.47
N ILE A 82 16.87 -1.61 8.73
CA ILE A 82 16.75 -0.45 9.61
C ILE A 82 15.83 -0.76 10.80
N LEU A 83 16.09 -0.09 11.93
CA LEU A 83 15.23 -0.12 13.10
C LEU A 83 13.96 0.69 12.83
N THR A 84 12.79 0.19 13.19
CA THR A 84 11.50 0.85 12.97
C THR A 84 10.49 0.40 14.01
N ASN A 85 9.30 1.00 14.11
CA ASN A 85 8.24 0.53 15.00
C ASN A 85 6.89 0.44 14.28
N TRP A 86 5.94 -0.28 14.88
CA TRP A 86 4.62 -0.49 14.25
C TRP A 86 3.85 0.81 13.99
N VAL A 87 4.02 1.85 14.81
CA VAL A 87 3.32 3.13 14.66
C VAL A 87 3.83 3.86 13.42
N ILE A 88 5.15 3.94 13.24
CA ILE A 88 5.78 4.53 12.05
C ILE A 88 5.39 3.75 10.80
N LEU A 89 5.46 2.41 10.85
CA LEU A 89 5.06 1.57 9.73
C LEU A 89 3.58 1.77 9.36
N LYS A 90 2.70 1.92 10.34
CA LYS A 90 1.29 2.23 10.11
C LYS A 90 1.14 3.60 9.44
N ASN A 91 1.80 4.62 9.97
CA ASN A 91 1.73 6.00 9.46
C ASN A 91 2.27 6.11 8.03
N PHE A 92 3.20 5.26 7.63
CA PHE A 92 3.69 5.22 6.26
C PHE A 92 2.80 4.32 5.36
N PHE A 93 2.67 3.04 5.70
CA PHE A 93 2.06 2.04 4.81
C PHE A 93 0.53 2.08 4.76
N LEU A 94 -0.14 2.59 5.79
CA LEU A 94 -1.61 2.63 5.84
C LEU A 94 -2.19 4.03 5.58
N THR A 95 -1.37 4.97 5.11
CA THR A 95 -1.79 6.35 4.78
C THR A 95 -1.50 6.68 3.31
N ASP A 96 -1.80 7.93 2.93
CA ASP A 96 -1.49 8.47 1.61
C ASP A 96 0.03 8.60 1.35
N GLU A 97 0.88 8.51 2.38
CA GLU A 97 2.33 8.55 2.19
C GLU A 97 2.81 7.41 1.28
N TYR A 98 2.32 6.19 1.52
CA TYR A 98 2.60 5.04 0.67
C TYR A 98 2.09 5.22 -0.76
N VAL A 99 0.88 5.75 -0.92
CA VAL A 99 0.25 6.00 -2.23
C VAL A 99 1.06 7.03 -3.03
N ASN A 100 1.50 8.09 -2.36
CA ASN A 100 2.35 9.12 -2.97
C ASN A 100 3.73 8.58 -3.32
N ALA A 101 4.31 7.72 -2.46
CA ALA A 101 5.58 7.06 -2.75
C ALA A 101 5.48 6.16 -3.99
N LEU A 102 4.42 5.35 -4.12
CA LEU A 102 4.18 4.53 -5.32
C LEU A 102 4.01 5.38 -6.59
N ARG A 103 3.28 6.50 -6.49
CA ARG A 103 3.09 7.40 -7.64
C ARG A 103 4.43 7.98 -8.13
N ARG A 104 5.36 8.29 -7.22
CA ARG A 104 6.72 8.74 -7.56
C ARG A 104 7.56 7.67 -8.24
N LEU A 105 7.25 6.40 -8.00
CA LEU A 105 7.84 5.26 -8.70
C LEU A 105 7.19 4.97 -10.07
N GLY A 106 6.15 5.73 -10.46
CA GLY A 106 5.38 5.46 -11.67
C GLY A 106 4.44 4.26 -11.54
N VAL A 107 4.19 3.77 -10.32
CA VAL A 107 3.26 2.68 -10.04
C VAL A 107 1.90 3.27 -9.72
N GLU A 108 0.87 2.89 -10.47
CA GLU A 108 -0.50 3.26 -10.13
C GLU A 108 -0.97 2.47 -8.90
N PRO A 109 -1.32 3.15 -7.80
CA PRO A 109 -1.78 2.48 -6.60
C PRO A 109 -3.16 1.89 -6.85
N ILE A 110 -3.31 0.58 -6.60
CA ILE A 110 -4.62 -0.07 -6.61
C ILE A 110 -5.46 0.57 -5.50
N SER A 111 -6.52 1.27 -5.88
CA SER A 111 -7.38 2.02 -4.96
C SER A 111 -8.02 1.08 -3.93
N THR A 112 -7.44 0.98 -2.74
CA THR A 112 -8.07 0.33 -1.59
C THR A 112 -9.02 1.30 -0.91
N LYS A 113 -10.03 1.81 -1.62
CA LYS A 113 -11.21 2.32 -0.92
C LYS A 113 -11.88 1.12 -0.24
N PRO A 114 -12.29 1.20 1.03
CA PRO A 114 -13.17 0.18 1.58
C PRO A 114 -14.42 0.16 0.71
N ILE A 115 -14.74 -1.01 0.13
CA ILE A 115 -16.02 -1.23 -0.54
C ILE A 115 -17.07 -1.17 0.57
N ILE A 116 -17.59 0.03 0.82
CA ILE A 116 -18.84 0.19 1.54
C ILE A 116 -19.90 -0.21 0.53
N THR A 117 -20.37 -1.45 0.61
CA THR A 117 -21.57 -1.89 -0.10
C THR A 117 -22.76 -1.18 0.54
N THR A 118 -22.99 0.09 0.23
CA THR A 118 -24.29 0.72 0.42
C THR A 118 -25.21 0.21 -0.68
N THR A 119 -25.87 -0.92 -0.41
CA THR A 119 -27.24 -1.12 -0.87
C THR A 119 -28.06 0.06 -0.36
N SER A 120 -28.33 1.03 -1.21
CA SER A 120 -29.46 1.93 -1.03
C SER A 120 -29.90 2.42 -2.40
N SER A 121 -31.03 1.85 -2.80
CA SER A 121 -32.03 2.30 -3.76
C SER A 121 -31.84 3.73 -4.27
N LYS A 122 -31.74 3.85 -5.59
CA LYS A 122 -32.07 5.07 -6.33
C LYS A 122 -33.51 5.48 -5.98
N GLU A 123 -33.66 6.53 -5.18
CA GLU A 123 -34.78 7.45 -5.29
C GLU A 123 -34.24 8.75 -5.90
N GLU A 124 -34.43 8.91 -7.20
CA GLU A 124 -34.38 10.22 -7.88
C GLU A 124 -35.83 10.61 -8.17
N GLY A 125 -36.36 11.59 -7.43
CA GLY A 125 -37.36 12.52 -7.97
C GLY A 125 -36.64 13.55 -8.84
N THR A 126 -37.20 14.24 -9.82
CA THR A 126 -38.56 14.62 -10.23
C THR A 126 -38.41 15.28 -11.61
N ASP A 127 -39.32 15.06 -12.58
CA ASP A 127 -40.01 16.14 -13.35
C ASP A 127 -40.87 15.59 -14.53
N THR A 128 -42.18 15.73 -14.37
CA THR A 128 -43.21 16.29 -15.27
C THR A 128 -43.24 16.02 -16.80
N LYS A 129 -44.43 15.52 -17.20
CA LYS A 129 -45.26 15.78 -18.42
C LYS A 129 -45.17 14.90 -19.69
N LYS A 130 -46.31 14.21 -19.92
CA LYS A 130 -47.15 14.16 -21.14
C LYS A 130 -46.52 13.66 -22.45
N GLN A 131 -46.96 12.52 -22.96
CA GLN A 131 -48.04 12.43 -23.97
C GLN A 131 -48.37 10.97 -24.33
N VAL A 132 -49.61 10.79 -24.77
CA VAL A 132 -50.30 9.59 -25.23
C VAL A 132 -49.99 9.34 -26.71
N GLU A 133 -49.84 8.08 -27.14
CA GLU A 133 -50.37 7.50 -28.41
C GLU A 133 -49.86 6.04 -28.53
N LYS A 134 -50.74 5.04 -28.42
CA LYS A 134 -51.46 4.34 -29.49
C LYS A 134 -50.56 3.76 -30.60
N THR A 135 -50.69 2.44 -30.77
CA THR A 135 -50.97 1.69 -32.03
C THR A 135 -50.06 0.45 -32.08
N VAL A 136 -50.57 -0.79 -31.91
CA VAL A 136 -51.04 -1.76 -32.95
C VAL A 136 -49.95 -1.96 -34.05
N ILE A 137 -49.55 -3.12 -34.62
CA ILE A 137 -50.07 -4.48 -34.78
C ILE A 137 -48.89 -5.39 -35.23
N GLU A 138 -49.01 -6.69 -34.90
CA GLU A 138 -48.81 -7.88 -35.76
C GLU A 138 -47.47 -8.34 -36.39
N THR A 139 -47.24 -9.66 -36.16
CA THR A 139 -46.70 -10.76 -37.00
C THR A 139 -45.26 -10.65 -37.54
N THR A 140 -44.44 -11.71 -37.57
CA THR A 140 -44.72 -13.03 -38.16
C THR A 140 -43.86 -14.14 -37.54
N LYS A 141 -44.46 -15.31 -37.27
CA LYS A 141 -43.85 -16.60 -37.57
C LYS A 141 -44.91 -17.52 -38.13
#